data_AF-A0A9W5UU44-F1
#
_entry.id   AF-A0A9W5UU44-F1
#
_cell.length_a   1.000
_cell.length_b   1.000
_cell.length_c   1.000
_cell.angle_alpha   90.00
_cell.angle_beta   90.00
_cell.angle_gamma   90.00
#
_symmetry.space_group_name_H-M   'P 1'
#
loop_
_entity.id
_entity.type
_entity.pdbx_description
1 polymer ?
#
loop_
_entity_poly.entity_id
_entity_poly.type
_entity_poly.pdbx_seq_one_letter_code
_entity_poly.pdbx_strand_id
1 'polypeptide(L)'
;MAAPTANASMNPTTYSPGEQMLLTVNYGDPDHQRLTVTVTVADAQGNRSAPVSVTAVIDPLTVTVADDSGRTWSRVSDNGAVAVFRAVA
;
A
#
# COMPACT_ATOMS: atom_id res chain seq x y z
N MET A 1 -11.65 -0.59 13.24
CA MET A 1 -10.75 -0.75 12.11
C MET A 1 -10.96 -2.12 11.52
N ALA A 2 -11.20 -2.19 10.22
CA ALA A 2 -11.20 -3.44 9.48
C ALA A 2 -9.76 -3.80 9.09
N ALA A 3 -9.46 -5.10 9.03
CA ALA A 3 -8.12 -5.55 8.68
C ALA A 3 -7.83 -5.33 7.19
N PRO A 4 -6.57 -5.08 6.80
CA PRO A 4 -6.19 -5.07 5.40
C PRO A 4 -6.39 -6.45 4.77
N THR A 5 -6.61 -6.45 3.47
CA THR A 5 -6.80 -7.65 2.65
C THR A 5 -5.62 -7.84 1.71
N ALA A 6 -5.30 -9.10 1.41
CA ALA A 6 -4.33 -9.46 0.39
C ALA A 6 -4.71 -10.79 -0.25
N ASN A 7 -4.66 -10.87 -1.58
CA ASN A 7 -4.81 -12.08 -2.36
C ASN A 7 -3.68 -12.17 -3.39
N ALA A 8 -3.14 -13.35 -3.55
CA ALA A 8 -1.96 -13.59 -4.39
C ALA A 8 -2.29 -14.64 -5.46
N SER A 9 -1.74 -14.44 -6.65
CA SER A 9 -1.81 -15.40 -7.74
C SER A 9 -0.47 -15.49 -8.45
N MET A 10 -0.09 -16.72 -8.81
CA MET A 10 1.15 -17.01 -9.52
C MET A 10 0.78 -17.55 -10.90
N ASN A 11 1.43 -17.07 -11.96
CA ASN A 11 1.17 -17.54 -13.32
C ASN A 11 2.46 -17.56 -14.16
N PRO A 12 2.91 -18.75 -14.62
CA PRO A 12 2.39 -20.10 -14.32
C PRO A 12 2.59 -20.52 -12.84
N THR A 13 2.17 -21.73 -12.45
CA THR A 13 2.37 -22.26 -11.08
C THR A 13 3.51 -23.28 -10.97
N THR A 14 4.13 -23.59 -12.11
CA THR A 14 5.27 -24.50 -12.24
C THR A 14 6.30 -23.86 -13.15
N TYR A 15 7.55 -23.93 -12.75
CA TYR A 15 8.65 -23.24 -13.43
C TYR A 15 9.87 -24.16 -13.51
N SER A 16 10.57 -24.10 -14.63
CA SER A 16 11.87 -24.75 -14.78
C SER A 16 12.97 -23.87 -14.16
N PRO A 17 14.12 -24.44 -13.72
CA PRO A 17 15.24 -23.65 -13.22
C PRO A 17 15.65 -22.55 -14.22
N GLY A 18 15.79 -21.32 -13.75
CA GLY A 18 16.11 -20.16 -14.59
C GLY A 18 14.91 -19.49 -15.27
N GLU A 19 13.70 -20.06 -15.14
CA GLU A 19 12.49 -19.46 -15.67
C GLU A 19 12.00 -18.31 -14.79
N GLN A 20 11.37 -17.31 -15.43
CA GLN A 20 10.85 -16.14 -14.73
C GLN A 20 9.53 -16.48 -14.03
N MET A 21 9.46 -16.17 -12.74
CA MET A 21 8.25 -16.27 -11.93
C MET A 21 7.58 -14.91 -11.79
N LEU A 22 6.26 -14.85 -11.97
CA LEU A 22 5.47 -13.65 -11.72
C LEU A 22 4.42 -13.93 -10.64
N LEU A 23 4.42 -13.08 -9.61
CA LEU A 23 3.46 -13.06 -8.52
C LEU A 23 2.67 -11.76 -8.60
N THR A 24 1.35 -11.86 -8.77
CA THR A 24 0.44 -10.72 -8.68
C THR A 24 -0.22 -10.74 -7.31
N VAL A 25 -0.10 -9.64 -6.58
CA VAL A 25 -0.72 -9.44 -5.27
C VAL A 25 -1.71 -8.29 -5.39
N ASN A 26 -3.01 -8.56 -5.20
CA ASN A 26 -3.94 -7.48 -4.92
C ASN A 26 -4.06 -7.32 -3.41
N TYR A 27 -4.12 -6.07 -2.98
CA TYR A 27 -4.16 -5.72 -1.58
C TYR A 27 -4.93 -4.43 -1.41
N GLY A 28 -5.46 -4.22 -0.22
CA GLY A 28 -6.21 -3.02 0.07
C GLY A 28 -6.54 -2.94 1.54
N ASP A 29 -6.66 -1.71 2.02
CA ASP A 29 -7.09 -1.43 3.36
C ASP A 29 -8.47 -0.75 3.25
N PRO A 30 -9.54 -1.39 3.77
CA PRO A 30 -10.87 -0.79 3.74
C PRO A 30 -10.94 0.54 4.51
N ASP A 31 -10.00 0.81 5.41
CA ASP A 31 -10.03 1.98 6.26
C ASP A 31 -9.35 3.21 5.66
N HIS A 32 -8.72 3.16 4.46
CA HIS A 32 -7.97 4.25 3.75
C HIS A 32 -8.27 5.65 4.30
N GLN A 33 -7.64 5.99 5.43
CA GLN A 33 -8.26 6.96 6.31
C GLN A 33 -7.85 8.36 5.87
N ARG A 34 -8.76 9.06 5.19
CA ARG A 34 -8.57 10.47 4.88
C ARG A 34 -8.74 11.28 6.16
N LEU A 35 -7.64 11.83 6.65
CA LEU A 35 -7.64 12.77 7.75
C LEU A 35 -7.68 14.20 7.20
N THR A 36 -8.71 14.96 7.57
CA THR A 36 -8.76 16.40 7.32
C THR A 36 -8.56 17.13 8.63
N VAL A 37 -7.47 17.89 8.72
CA VAL A 37 -7.17 18.75 9.87
C VAL A 37 -7.54 20.18 9.49
N THR A 38 -8.39 20.81 10.29
CA THR A 38 -8.75 22.23 10.14
C THR A 38 -8.25 23.00 11.36
N VAL A 39 -7.49 24.06 11.11
CA VAL A 39 -6.92 24.94 12.12
C VAL A 39 -7.55 26.32 12.02
N THR A 40 -8.00 26.83 13.17
CA THR A 40 -8.44 28.22 13.34
C THR A 40 -7.75 28.79 14.57
N VAL A 41 -7.21 29.99 14.47
CA VAL A 41 -6.60 30.71 15.60
C VAL A 41 -7.61 31.71 16.13
N ALA A 42 -7.75 31.79 17.46
CA ALA A 42 -8.55 32.81 18.13
C ALA A 42 -7.70 33.56 19.17
N ASP A 43 -7.89 34.86 19.30
CA ASP A 43 -7.25 35.68 20.33
C ASP A 43 -8.17 35.91 21.55
N ALA A 44 -7.62 36.52 22.60
CA ALA A 44 -8.36 36.79 23.84
C ALA A 44 -9.43 37.89 23.69
N GLN A 45 -9.37 38.67 22.61
CA GLN A 45 -10.34 39.72 22.29
C GLN A 45 -11.53 39.16 21.50
N GLY A 46 -11.48 37.89 21.09
CA GLY A 46 -12.56 37.20 20.39
C GLY A 46 -12.43 37.19 18.87
N ASN A 47 -11.34 37.72 18.30
CA ASN A 47 -11.10 37.66 16.86
C ASN A 47 -10.70 36.24 16.46
N ARG A 48 -11.04 35.84 15.22
CA ARG A 48 -10.72 34.52 14.69
C ARG A 48 -10.11 34.62 13.30
N SER A 49 -9.15 33.75 13.01
CA SER A 49 -8.62 33.58 11.66
C SER A 49 -9.65 32.93 10.74
N ALA A 50 -9.49 33.09 9.43
CA ALA A 50 -10.08 32.16 8.48
C ALA A 50 -9.52 30.74 8.74
N PRO A 51 -10.32 29.68 8.52
CA PRO A 51 -9.85 28.30 8.68
C PRO A 51 -8.81 27.96 7.61
N VAL A 52 -7.78 27.21 8.02
CA VAL A 52 -6.84 26.54 7.12
C VAL A 52 -7.04 25.05 7.25
N SER A 53 -7.21 24.35 6.13
CA SER A 53 -7.41 22.90 6.10
C SER A 53 -6.32 22.18 5.33
N VAL A 54 -5.88 21.03 5.85
CA VAL A 54 -4.95 20.11 5.19
C VAL A 54 -5.56 18.72 5.19
N THR A 55 -5.54 18.06 4.04
CA THR A 55 -5.97 16.66 3.91
C THR A 55 -4.76 15.77 3.69
N ALA A 56 -4.68 14.69 4.46
CA ALA A 56 -3.70 13.62 4.28
C ALA A 56 -4.40 12.27 4.16
N VAL A 57 -3.79 11.35 3.42
CA VAL A 57 -4.15 9.93 3.46
C VAL A 57 -3.23 9.29 4.50
N ILE A 58 -3.82 8.76 5.55
CA ILE A 58 -3.13 7.96 6.55
C ILE A 58 -3.20 6.50 6.05
N ASP A 59 -2.08 5.79 6.17
CA ASP A 59 -1.85 4.38 5.78
C ASP A 59 -1.42 4.10 4.32
N PRO A 60 -0.11 4.20 4.01
CA PRO A 60 0.47 3.49 2.88
C PRO A 60 0.69 2.01 3.24
N LEU A 61 0.04 1.10 2.51
CA LEU A 61 0.25 -0.33 2.66
C LEU A 61 1.62 -0.75 2.12
N THR A 62 2.37 -1.53 2.91
CA THR A 62 3.62 -2.14 2.47
C THR A 62 3.38 -3.61 2.15
N VAL A 63 3.82 -4.04 0.97
CA VAL A 63 3.75 -5.45 0.53
C VAL A 63 5.14 -6.04 0.46
N THR A 64 5.39 -7.11 1.19
CA THR A 64 6.64 -7.88 1.14
C THR A 64 6.35 -9.29 0.67
N VAL A 65 7.26 -9.83 -0.14
CA VAL A 65 7.17 -11.21 -0.65
C VAL A 65 8.40 -11.95 -0.21
N ALA A 66 8.17 -13.08 0.45
CA ALA A 66 9.19 -14.06 0.81
C ALA A 66 8.69 -15.45 0.43
N ASP A 67 9.60 -16.34 0.09
CA ASP A 67 9.33 -17.76 -0.08
C ASP A 67 10.27 -18.61 0.77
N ASP A 68 9.92 -19.88 0.90
CA ASP A 68 10.65 -20.89 1.66
C ASP A 68 12.01 -21.25 1.04
N SER A 69 12.15 -21.06 -0.27
CA SER A 69 13.41 -21.26 -0.99
C SER A 69 14.42 -20.10 -0.84
N GLY A 70 14.04 -18.99 -0.20
CA GLY A 70 14.90 -17.82 0.00
C GLY A 70 15.17 -17.03 -1.29
N ARG A 71 14.34 -17.19 -2.33
CA ARG A 71 14.50 -16.43 -3.58
C ARG A 71 14.18 -14.96 -3.35
N THR A 72 14.93 -14.10 -4.03
CA THR A 72 14.69 -12.65 -3.99
C THR A 72 13.58 -12.27 -4.96
N TRP A 73 12.52 -11.65 -4.44
CA TRP A 73 11.43 -11.10 -5.23
C TRP A 73 11.61 -9.59 -5.45
N SER A 74 11.77 -9.20 -6.71
CA SER A 74 11.85 -7.80 -7.09
C SER A 74 10.48 -7.29 -7.52
N ARG A 75 10.08 -6.14 -6.98
CA ARG A 75 8.83 -5.48 -7.37
C ARG A 75 8.98 -4.91 -8.78
N VAL A 76 8.09 -5.32 -9.69
CA VAL A 76 8.06 -4.89 -11.09
C VAL A 76 7.13 -3.69 -11.27
N SER A 77 5.98 -3.70 -10.62
CA SER A 77 5.00 -2.61 -10.69
C SER A 77 4.16 -2.56 -9.42
N ASP A 78 3.63 -1.38 -9.13
CA ASP A 78 2.68 -1.14 -8.04
C ASP A 78 1.83 0.11 -8.34
N ASN A 79 0.52 -0.01 -8.19
CA ASN A 79 -0.43 1.09 -8.35
C ASN A 79 -1.19 1.47 -7.06
N GLY A 80 -0.78 0.94 -5.90
CA GLY A 80 -1.42 1.18 -4.61
C GLY A 80 -2.57 0.22 -4.27
N ALA A 81 -2.91 -0.70 -5.17
CA ALA A 81 -3.90 -1.77 -4.95
C ALA A 81 -3.49 -3.12 -5.55
N VAL A 82 -2.58 -3.11 -6.52
CA VAL A 82 -2.04 -4.30 -7.18
C VAL A 82 -0.53 -4.11 -7.35
N ALA A 83 0.23 -5.05 -6.78
CA ALA A 83 1.67 -5.14 -6.95
C ALA A 83 2.03 -6.41 -7.72
N VAL A 84 2.96 -6.29 -8.67
CA VAL A 84 3.54 -7.43 -9.39
C VAL A 84 4.98 -7.60 -8.96
N PHE A 85 5.34 -8.82 -8.58
CA PHE A 85 6.70 -9.19 -8.21
C PHE A 85 7.25 -10.23 -9.18
N ARG A 86 8.57 -10.21 -9.34
CA ARG A 86 9.33 -11.11 -10.19
C ARG A 86 10.42 -11.79 -9.40
N ALA A 87 10.56 -13.09 -9.61
CA ALA A 87 11.72 -13.87 -9.20
C ALA A 87 12.16 -14.79 -10.35
N VAL A 88 13.22 -15.54 -10.12
CA VAL A 88 13.69 -16.60 -11.02
C VAL A 88 13.67 -17.91 -10.24
N ALA A 89 13.15 -18.97 -10.85
CA ALA A 89 13.02 -20.30 -10.25
C ALA A 89 14.37 -21.00 -10.03
#